data_AF-A0A662I5A1-F1
#
_entry.id   AF-A0A662I5A1-F1
#
_cell.length_a   1.000
_cell.length_b   1.000
_cell.length_c   1.000
_cell.angle_alpha   90.00
_cell.angle_beta   90.00
_cell.angle_gamma   90.00
#
_symmetry.space_group_name_H-M   'P 1'
#
loop_
_entity.id
_entity.type
_entity.pdbx_description
1 polymer ?
#
loop_
_entity_poly.entity_id
_entity_poly.type
_entity_poly.pdbx_seq_one_letter_code
_entity_poly.pdbx_strand_id
1 'polypeptide(L)' 'MSFEGKSPQEALEKLLKKKEELEKEMEELIEKKDKGIISQEDFDRKKRDIEKKYIEVMDRIAQLKYIVGAWG' A
#
# COMPACT_ATOMS: atom_id res chain seq x y z
N MET A 1 -11.46 7.86 25.18
CA MET A 1 -11.63 6.99 24.00
C MET A 1 -10.86 5.72 24.26
N SER A 2 -11.54 4.65 24.64
CA SER A 2 -10.96 3.31 24.64
C SER A 2 -10.81 2.88 23.18
N PHE A 3 -9.57 2.67 22.74
CA PHE A 3 -9.29 2.00 21.47
C PHE A 3 -9.63 0.52 21.65
N GLU A 4 -10.91 0.17 21.52
CA GLU A 4 -11.32 -1.23 21.39
C GLU A 4 -10.83 -1.75 20.03
N GLY A 5 -9.75 -2.54 20.05
CA GLY A 5 -9.36 -3.43 18.96
C GLY A 5 -8.22 -2.94 18.06
N LYS A 6 -6.99 -3.30 18.45
CA LYS A 6 -5.67 -3.14 17.79
C LYS A 6 -4.88 -1.92 18.29
N SER A 7 -3.71 -2.18 18.86
CA SER A 7 -2.75 -1.13 19.22
C SER A 7 -2.34 -0.31 17.98
N PRO A 8 -1.98 0.97 18.12
CA PRO A 8 -1.43 1.76 17.01
C PRO A 8 -0.27 1.06 16.28
N GLN A 9 0.52 0.26 17.01
CA GLN A 9 1.59 -0.58 16.49
C GLN A 9 1.04 -1.69 15.58
N GLU A 10 0.02 -2.43 16.01
CA GLU A 10 -0.63 -3.46 15.19
C GLU A 10 -1.33 -2.88 13.94
N ALA A 11 -1.79 -1.64 14.01
CA ALA A 11 -2.34 -0.93 12.85
C ALA A 11 -1.23 -0.55 11.86
N LEU A 12 -0.11 -0.03 12.38
CA LEU A 12 1.07 0.30 11.57
C LEU A 12 1.65 -0.95 10.87
N GLU A 13 1.79 -2.08 11.58
CA GLU A 13 2.26 -3.34 10.98
C GLU A 13 1.36 -3.81 9.84
N LYS A 14 0.04 -3.70 9.99
CA LYS A 14 -0.91 -4.07 8.92
C LYS A 14 -0.75 -3.19 7.70
N LEU A 15 -0.54 -1.88 7.88
CA LEU A 15 -0.31 -0.97 6.76
C LEU A 15 1.02 -1.23 6.07
N LEU A 16 2.08 -1.54 6.83
CA LEU A 16 3.39 -1.91 6.28
C LEU A 16 3.29 -3.19 5.43
N LYS A 17 2.60 -4.22 5.93
CA LYS A 17 2.29 -5.42 5.13
C LYS A 17 1.51 -5.08 3.88
N LYS A 18 0.52 -4.18 3.99
CA LYS A 18 -0.28 -3.76 2.82
C LYS A 18 0.54 -3.01 1.78
N LYS A 19 1.50 -2.19 2.21
CA LYS A 19 2.47 -1.53 1.33
C LYS A 19 3.28 -2.57 0.55
N GLU A 20 3.82 -3.58 1.23
CA GLU A 20 4.58 -4.66 0.58
C GLU A 20 3.73 -5.47 -0.41
N GLU A 21 2.47 -5.75 -0.08
CA GLU A 21 1.54 -6.41 -1.00
C GLU A 21 1.30 -5.60 -2.27
N LEU A 22 1.13 -4.28 -2.14
CA LEU A 22 0.93 -3.39 -3.30
C LEU A 22 2.19 -3.26 -4.16
N GLU A 23 3.38 -3.30 -3.54
CA GLU A 23 4.67 -3.32 -4.25
C GLU A 23 4.79 -4.60 -5.07
N LYS A 24 4.47 -5.76 -4.49
CA LYS A 24 4.42 -7.04 -5.22
C LYS A 24 3.36 -7.05 -6.33
N GLU A 25 2.18 -6.50 -6.07
CA GLU A 25 1.12 -6.39 -7.08
C GLU A 25 1.58 -5.55 -8.29
N MET A 26 2.34 -4.48 -8.05
CA MET A 26 2.94 -3.67 -9.11
C MET A 26 4.01 -4.44 -9.89
N GLU A 27 4.91 -5.14 -9.20
CA GLU A 27 5.94 -5.98 -9.84
C GLU A 27 5.31 -7.04 -10.74
N GLU A 28 4.30 -7.77 -10.25
CA GLU A 28 3.58 -8.75 -11.06
C GLU A 28 2.86 -8.11 -12.25
N LEU A 29 2.31 -6.90 -12.09
CA LEU A 29 1.65 -6.18 -13.15
C LEU A 29 2.64 -5.79 -14.27
N ILE A 30 3.84 -5.34 -13.88
CA ILE A 30 4.94 -5.05 -14.81
C ILE A 30 5.36 -6.33 -15.54
N GLU A 31 5.58 -7.44 -14.83
CA GLU A 31 5.93 -8.70 -15.47
C GLU A 31 4.86 -9.19 -16.47
N LYS A 32 3.58 -9.06 -16.12
CA LYS A 32 2.47 -9.43 -17.02
C LYS A 32 2.48 -8.58 -18.29
N LYS A 33 2.79 -7.29 -18.17
CA LYS A 33 2.95 -6.39 -19.32
C LYS A 33 4.15 -6.79 -20.18
N ASP A 34 5.30 -7.02 -19.56
CA ASP A 34 6.55 -7.35 -20.26
C ASP A 34 6.46 -8.69 -21.01
N LYS A 35 5.71 -9.65 -20.45
CA LYS A 35 5.37 -10.92 -21.10
C LYS A 35 4.28 -10.80 -22.18
N GLY A 36 3.70 -9.62 -22.39
CA GLY A 36 2.61 -9.39 -23.35
C GLY A 36 1.27 -10.04 -22.97
N ILE A 37 1.08 -10.39 -21.69
CA ILE A 37 -0.14 -11.06 -21.19
C ILE A 37 -1.32 -10.09 -21.11
N ILE A 38 -1.04 -8.79 -20.92
CA ILE A 38 -2.04 -7.74 -20.80
C ILE A 38 -1.78 -6.62 -21.80
N SER A 39 -2.85 -5.92 -22.19
CA SER A 39 -2.75 -4.74 -23.03
C SER A 39 -2.13 -3.55 -22.28
N GLN A 40 -1.63 -2.56 -23.03
CA GLN A 40 -1.16 -1.29 -22.46
C GLN A 40 -2.28 -0.57 -21.69
N GLU A 41 -3.51 -0.60 -22.21
CA GLU A 41 -4.67 0.01 -21.56
C GLU A 41 -5.01 -0.67 -20.23
N ASP A 42 -5.01 -2.01 -20.20
CA ASP A 42 -5.22 -2.76 -18.96
C ASP A 42 -4.12 -2.52 -17.93
N PHE A 43 -2.87 -2.45 -18.39
CA PHE A 43 -1.74 -2.09 -17.55
C PHE A 43 -1.92 -0.71 -16.94
N ASP A 44 -2.22 0.31 -17.75
CA ASP A 44 -2.34 1.69 -17.26
C ASP A 44 -3.50 1.86 -16.28
N ARG A 45 -4.63 1.20 -16.53
CA ARG A 45 -5.77 1.19 -15.61
C ARG A 45 -5.39 0.56 -14.26
N LYS A 46 -4.84 -0.65 -14.27
CA LYS A 46 -4.47 -1.36 -13.05
C LYS A 46 -3.35 -0.65 -12.29
N LYS A 47 -2.36 -0.10 -13.01
CA LYS A 47 -1.25 0.67 -12.43
C LYS A 47 -1.78 1.86 -11.64
N ARG A 48 -2.70 2.65 -12.23
CA ARG A 48 -3.32 3.79 -11.54
C ARG A 48 -4.06 3.37 -10.28
N ASP A 49 -4.74 2.22 -10.30
CA ASP A 49 -5.47 1.73 -9.12
C ASP A 49 -4.52 1.29 -7.99
N ILE A 50 -3.40 0.63 -8.32
CA ILE A 50 -2.36 0.27 -7.35
C ILE A 50 -1.70 1.53 -6.78
N GLU A 51 -1.33 2.49 -7.63
CA GLU A 51 -0.71 3.76 -7.23
C GLU A 51 -1.59 4.56 -6.25
N LYS A 52 -2.88 4.67 -6.53
CA LYS A 52 -3.84 5.33 -5.62
C LYS A 52 -3.87 4.66 -4.25
N LYS A 53 -4.02 3.34 -4.21
CA LYS A 53 -4.02 2.58 -2.95
C LYS A 53 -2.70 2.73 -2.20
N TYR A 54 -1.58 2.74 -2.91
CA TYR A 54 -0.26 2.90 -2.32
C TYR A 54 -0.13 4.26 -1.64
N ILE A 55 -0.55 5.35 -2.31
CA ILE A 55 -0.54 6.70 -1.73
C ILE A 55 -1.40 6.77 -0.46
N GLU A 56 -2.61 6.20 -0.48
CA GLU A 56 -3.49 6.16 0.70
C GLU A 56 -2.89 5.38 1.87
N VAL A 57 -2.24 4.24 1.60
CA VAL A 57 -1.55 3.44 2.62
C VAL A 57 -0.38 4.22 3.21
N MET A 58 0.41 4.88 2.36
CA MET A 58 1.56 5.68 2.78
C MET A 58 1.15 6.89 3.63
N ASP A 59 0.07 7.58 3.27
CA ASP A 59 -0.50 8.67 4.06
C ASP A 59 -0.93 8.20 5.47
N ARG A 60 -1.64 7.06 5.54
CA ARG A 60 -2.03 6.46 6.83
C ARG A 60 -0.82 6.01 7.66
N ILE A 61 0.21 5.47 7.02
CA ILE A 61 1.47 5.12 7.71
C ILE A 61 2.10 6.38 8.31
N ALA A 62 2.17 7.48 7.55
CA ALA A 62 2.72 8.74 8.02
C ALA A 62 1.93 9.28 9.22
N GLN A 63 0.59 9.29 9.14
CA GLN A 63 -0.29 9.69 10.23
C GLN A 63 -0.10 8.85 11.48
N LEU A 64 -0.04 7.52 11.35
CA LEU A 64 0.19 6.64 12.50
C LEU A 64 1.57 6.83 13.10
N LYS A 65 2.63 6.94 12.29
CA LYS A 65 4.00 7.21 12.77
C LYS A 65 4.08 8.52 13.57
N TYR A 66 3.34 9.53 13.15
CA TYR A 66 3.20 10.79 13.88
C TYR A 66 2.50 10.58 15.23
N ILE A 67 1.37 9.88 15.25
CA ILE A 67 0.60 9.60 16.48
C ILE A 67 1.40 8.78 17.50
N VAL A 68 2.18 7.79 17.05
CA VAL A 68 2.96 6.93 17.95
C VAL A 68 4.27 7.56 18.42
N GLY A 69 4.57 8.80 18.02
CA GLY A 69 5.82 9.48 18.40
C GLY A 69 7.08 8.82 17.83
N ALA A 70 6.96 8.01 16.76
CA ALA A 70 8.10 7.39 16.08
C ALA A 70 8.90 8.39 15.22
N TRP A 71 8.52 9.66 15.24
CA TRP A 71 9.33 10.79 14.83
C TRP A 71 9.89 11.44 16.10
N GLY A 72 10.90 10.81 16.67
CA GLY A 72 11.62 11.21 17.87
C GLY A 72 12.95 10.48 17.92
#